data_AF-A0A845WUC7-F1
#
_entry.id   AF-A0A845WUC7-F1
#
_cell.length_a   1.000
_cell.length_b   1.000
_cell.length_c   1.000
_cell.angle_alpha   90.00
_cell.angle_beta   90.00
_cell.angle_gamma   90.00
#
_symmetry.space_group_name_H-M   'P 1'
#
loop_
_entity.id
_entity.type
_entity.pdbx_description
1 polymer ?
#
loop_
_entity_poly.entity_id
_entity_poly.type
_entity_poly.pdbx_seq_one_letter_code
_entity_poly.pdbx_strand_id
1 'polypeptide(L)' 'MFNPNDRIYLAIDRTSWGVINILMVSVIYDHRAWPIYWELLDKKGSSNFDEQTAVLALKSWVTIQL' A
#
# COMPACT_ATOMS: atom_id res chain seq x y z
N MET A 1 5.69 19.65 7.95
CA MET A 1 7.01 19.01 7.81
C MET A 1 7.12 17.97 8.91
N PHE A 2 7.65 16.77 8.65
CA PHE A 2 7.83 15.76 9.69
C PHE A 2 8.89 16.21 10.69
N ASN A 3 8.63 15.99 11.98
CA ASN A 3 9.61 16.16 13.05
C ASN A 3 10.21 14.80 13.43
N PRO A 4 11.46 14.77 13.95
CA PRO A 4 12.12 13.52 14.33
C PRO A 4 11.36 12.64 15.35
N ASN A 5 10.48 13.24 16.15
CA ASN A 5 9.72 12.54 17.20
C ASN A 5 8.25 12.27 16.80
N ASP A 6 7.88 12.58 15.56
CA ASP A 6 6.51 12.36 15.12
C ASP A 6 6.24 10.87 14.94
N ARG A 7 5.06 10.44 15.37
CA ARG A 7 4.56 9.10 15.09
C ARG A 7 3.98 9.09 13.69
N ILE A 8 4.59 8.30 12.83
CA ILE A 8 4.10 8.03 11.49
C ILE A 8 3.43 6.66 11.52
N TYR A 9 2.19 6.60 11.02
CA TYR A 9 1.48 5.33 10.90
C TYR A 9 1.54 4.86 9.46
N LEU A 10 1.69 3.56 9.27
CA LEU A 10 1.55 2.91 7.98
C LEU A 10 0.22 2.16 7.97
N ALA A 11 -0.60 2.42 6.96
CA ALA A 11 -1.86 1.72 6.78
C ALA A 11 -1.84 0.94 5.47
N ILE A 12 -2.34 -0.29 5.50
CA ILE A 12 -2.73 -1.02 4.30
C ILE A 12 -4.23 -0.82 4.12
N ASP A 13 -4.64 -0.39 2.94
CA ASP A 13 -6.04 -0.21 2.58
C ASP A 13 -6.38 -0.93 1.28
N ARG A 14 -7.67 -1.17 1.06
CA ARG A 14 -8.22 -1.82 -0.13
C ARG A 14 -9.44 -1.10 -0.63
N THR A 15 -9.46 -0.84 -1.95
CA THR A 15 -10.65 -0.37 -2.64
C THR A 15 -10.97 -1.24 -3.86
N SER A 16 -12.24 -1.48 -4.11
CA SER A 16 -12.73 -2.35 -5.18
C SER A 16 -13.86 -1.67 -5.95
N TRP A 17 -13.60 -1.32 -7.21
CA TRP A 17 -14.54 -0.67 -8.12
C TRP A 17 -14.81 -1.58 -9.32
N GLY A 18 -15.83 -2.44 -9.19
CA GLY A 18 -16.19 -3.41 -10.22
C GLY A 18 -15.07 -4.45 -10.44
N VAL A 19 -14.27 -4.27 -11.49
CA VAL A 19 -13.13 -5.13 -11.82
C VAL A 19 -11.79 -4.58 -11.33
N ILE A 20 -11.75 -3.31 -10.90
CA ILE A 20 -10.55 -2.65 -10.41
C ILE A 20 -10.41 -2.97 -8.93
N ASN A 21 -9.31 -3.60 -8.54
CA ASN A 21 -9.06 -4.00 -7.16
C ASN A 21 -7.68 -3.52 -6.72
N ILE A 22 -7.63 -2.44 -5.94
CA ILE A 22 -6.38 -1.75 -5.61
C ILE A 22 -6.03 -2.01 -4.15
N LEU A 23 -4.90 -2.68 -3.92
CA LEU A 23 -4.24 -2.76 -2.62
C LEU A 23 -3.27 -1.60 -2.48
N MET A 24 -3.32 -0.88 -1.37
CA MET A 24 -2.57 0.36 -1.18
C MET A 24 -1.87 0.37 0.16
N VAL A 25 -0.67 0.95 0.19
CA VAL A 25 0.05 1.30 1.42
C VAL A 25 0.11 2.82 1.51
N SER A 26 -0.35 3.36 2.63
CA SER A 26 -0.40 4.80 2.89
C SER A 26 0.36 5.17 4.15
N VAL A 27 1.07 6.30 4.08
CA VAL A 27 1.60 6.99 5.25
C VAL A 27 0.50 7.88 5.81
N ILE A 28 0.14 7.67 7.07
CA ILE A 28 -0.78 8.52 7.80
C ILE A 28 0.02 9.44 8.72
N TYR A 29 -0.17 10.74 8.51
CA TYR A 29 0.43 11.80 9.29
C TYR A 29 -0.50 13.00 9.33
N ASP A 30 -0.60 13.65 10.49
CA ASP A 30 -1.44 14.85 10.67
C ASP A 30 -2.88 14.67 10.14
N HIS A 31 -3.51 13.57 10.55
CA HIS A 31 -4.87 13.17 10.16
C HIS A 31 -5.10 12.99 8.66
N ARG A 32 -4.04 12.84 7.85
CA ARG A 32 -4.12 12.62 6.40
C ARG A 32 -3.39 11.35 6.00
N ALA A 33 -4.03 10.53 5.18
CA ALA A 33 -3.44 9.36 4.55
C ALA A 33 -2.90 9.75 3.16
N TRP A 34 -1.62 9.52 2.93
CA TRP A 34 -0.95 9.73 1.65
C TRP A 34 -0.55 8.39 1.07
N PRO A 35 -1.08 8.00 -0.11
CA PRO A 35 -0.71 6.75 -0.74
C PRO A 35 0.75 6.81 -1.20
N ILE A 36 1.57 5.87 -0.73
CA ILE A 36 2.99 5.77 -1.10
C ILE A 36 3.29 4.57 -2.00
N TYR A 37 2.40 3.58 -2.04
CA TYR A 37 2.45 2.42 -2.92
C TYR A 37 1.05 1.89 -3.20
N TRP A 38 0.81 1.39 -4.41
CA TRP A 38 -0.41 0.68 -4.76
C TRP A 38 -0.15 -0.40 -5.80
N GLU A 39 -0.96 -1.46 -5.75
CA GLU A 39 -0.92 -2.59 -6.66
C GLU A 39 -2.34 -2.95 -7.11
N LEU A 40 -2.51 -3.19 -8.40
CA LEU A 40 -3.73 -3.76 -8.95
C LEU A 40 -3.69 -5.28 -8.76
N LEU A 41 -4.62 -5.81 -7.99
CA LEU A 41 -4.74 -7.24 -7.84
C LEU A 41 -5.46 -7.85 -9.04
N ASP A 42 -4.88 -8.91 -9.60
CA ASP A 42 -5.47 -9.70 -10.68
C ASP A 42 -6.54 -10.69 -10.17
N LYS A 43 -7.44 -10.19 -9.32
CA LYS A 43 -8.58 -10.94 -8.80
C LYS A 43 -9.67 -10.00 -8.29
N LYS A 44 -10.88 -10.52 -8.14
CA LYS A 44 -11.99 -9.82 -7.47
C LYS A 44 -12.00 -10.12 -5.96
N GLY A 45 -12.57 -9.22 -5.18
CA GLY A 45 -12.77 -9.43 -3.74
C GLY A 45 -11.57 -9.04 -2.88
N SER A 46 -11.39 -9.68 -1.73
CA SER A 46 -10.44 -9.29 -0.69
C SER A 46 -8.98 -9.63 -1.00
N SER A 47 -8.04 -8.93 -0.36
CA SER A 47 -6.66 -9.41 -0.24
C SER A 47 -6.60 -10.63 0.67
N ASN A 48 -5.53 -11.41 0.55
CA ASN A 48 -5.11 -12.37 1.56
C ASN A 48 -3.90 -11.83 2.36
N PHE A 49 -3.41 -12.62 3.30
CA PHE A 49 -2.28 -12.27 4.16
C PHE A 49 -0.97 -12.14 3.36
N ASP A 50 -0.75 -13.02 2.38
CA ASP A 50 0.47 -13.01 1.56
C ASP A 50 0.57 -11.75 0.71
N GLU A 51 -0.53 -11.32 0.10
CA GLU A 51 -0.61 -10.07 -0.67
C GLU A 51 -0.36 -8.85 0.21
N GLN A 52 -0.95 -8.81 1.41
CA GLN A 52 -0.74 -7.72 2.38
C GLN A 52 0.71 -7.68 2.88
N THR A 53 1.32 -8.84 3.10
CA THR A 53 2.71 -8.93 3.55
C THR A 53 3.66 -8.57 2.40
N ALA A 54 3.34 -8.95 1.16
CA ALA A 54 4.14 -8.67 -0.02
C ALA A 54 4.26 -7.17 -0.33
N VAL A 55 3.22 -6.37 -0.06
CA VAL A 55 3.27 -4.91 -0.25
C VAL A 55 4.03 -4.17 0.87
N LEU A 56 4.20 -4.80 2.03
CA LEU A 56 5.01 -4.28 3.16
C LEU A 56 6.47 -4.72 3.10
N ALA A 57 6.70 -5.93 2.62
CA ALA A 57 8.04 -6.36 2.27
C ALA A 57 8.51 -5.39 1.19
N LEU A 58 9.58 -4.62 1.45
CA LEU A 58 10.35 -4.01 0.38
C LEU A 58 10.74 -5.18 -0.54
N LYS A 59 9.96 -5.45 -1.59
CA LYS A 59 10.41 -6.30 -2.67
C LYS A 59 11.68 -5.63 -3.15
N SER A 60 12.81 -6.24 -2.80
CA SER A 60 14.19 -5.83 -3.08
C SER A 60 14.48 -5.64 -4.59
N TRP A 61 13.48 -5.66 -5.46
CA TRP A 61 13.62 -5.71 -6.90
C TRP A 61 12.42 -5.00 -7.53
N VAL A 62 12.50 -3.67 -7.58
CA VAL A 62 12.04 -2.95 -8.77
C VAL A 62 12.99 -3.39 -9.88
N THR A 63 12.72 -4.54 -10.49
CA THR A 63 13.32 -4.87 -11.79
C THR A 63 12.55 -4.03 -12.80
N ILE A 64 13.01 -2.81 -13.05
CA ILE A 64 12.75 -2.16 -14.33
C ILE A 64 13.43 -3.07 -15.36
N GLN A 65 12.64 -3.90 -16.03
CA GLN A 65 13.07 -4.45 -17.30
C GLN A 65 13.11 -3.27 -18.27
N LEU A 66 14.33 -2.85 -18.62
CA LEU A 66 14.63 -2.36 -19.97
C LEU A 66 14.85 -3.57 -20.87
#